data_AF-A0A645GTE8-F1
#
_entry.id   AF-A0A645GTE8-F1
#
_cell.length_a   1.000
_cell.length_b   1.000
_cell.length_c   1.000
_cell.angle_alpha   90.00
_cell.angle_beta   90.00
_cell.angle_gamma   90.00
#
_symmetry.space_group_name_H-M   'P 1'
#
loop_
_entity.id
_entity.type
_entity.pdbx_description
1 polymer ?
#
loop_
_entity_poly.entity_id
_entity_poly.type
_entity_poly.pdbx_seq_one_letter_code
_entity_poly.pdbx_strand_id
1 'polypeptide(L)'
;MKRLSGNIVFIKGDDDFSEEIEFLLDYVTVDINNRHFCLVHNPADAPEDFDGWIIHAHSYSHDLQKHPFVDRERKTINISLEATEYRPVSFTEIEGIVSWAESIYSEPDYLATYEIPEIIQD
;
A
#
# COMPACT_ATOMS: atom_id res chain seq x y z
N MET A 1 17.30 2.52 -16.37
CA MET A 1 16.44 3.73 -16.46
C MET A 1 16.57 4.53 -17.76
N LYS A 2 17.77 4.78 -18.32
CA LYS A 2 18.00 5.58 -19.56
C LYS A 2 17.23 5.20 -20.84
N ARG A 3 16.46 4.11 -20.82
CA ARG A 3 15.68 3.60 -21.98
C ARG A 3 14.17 3.62 -21.74
N LEU A 4 13.72 3.99 -20.54
CA LEU A 4 12.30 4.15 -20.23
C LEU A 4 11.86 5.55 -20.62
N SER A 5 10.66 5.68 -21.17
CA SER A 5 10.03 6.96 -21.48
C SER A 5 9.19 7.46 -20.31
N GLY A 6 9.05 8.78 -20.20
CA GLY A 6 8.26 9.45 -19.16
C GLY A 6 9.11 10.09 -18.06
N ASN A 7 8.44 10.73 -17.11
CA ASN A 7 9.08 11.32 -15.95
C ASN A 7 9.31 10.24 -14.89
N ILE A 8 10.53 10.12 -14.41
CA ILE A 8 10.92 9.13 -13.41
C ILE A 8 11.32 9.89 -12.16
N VAL A 9 10.67 9.55 -11.04
CA VAL A 9 10.98 10.08 -9.71
C VAL A 9 11.45 8.91 -8.86
N PHE A 10 12.53 9.12 -8.09
CA PHE A 10 13.05 8.13 -7.16
C PHE A 10 12.72 8.53 -5.73
N ILE A 11 12.26 7.57 -4.96
CA ILE A 11 12.06 7.69 -3.52
C ILE A 11 13.15 6.85 -2.87
N LYS A 12 13.87 7.46 -1.93
CA LYS A 12 15.06 6.90 -1.31
C LYS A 12 14.75 5.62 -0.55
N GLY A 13 15.41 4.53 -0.91
CA GLY A 13 15.48 3.33 -0.08
C GLY A 13 16.69 3.30 0.84
N ASP A 14 16.69 2.34 1.76
CA ASP A 14 17.73 2.19 2.80
C ASP A 14 19.13 2.00 2.21
N ASP A 15 19.26 1.34 1.06
CA ASP A 15 20.53 1.04 0.39
C ASP A 15 20.90 2.03 -0.73
N ASP A 16 20.09 3.07 -0.96
CA ASP A 16 20.33 4.09 -1.99
C ASP A 16 21.31 5.17 -1.49
N PHE A 17 22.60 4.81 -1.37
CA PHE A 17 23.68 5.68 -0.88
C PHE A 17 24.55 6.31 -1.98
N SER A 18 24.14 6.22 -3.24
CA SER A 18 24.94 6.69 -4.37
C SER A 18 24.91 8.21 -4.49
N GLU A 19 26.09 8.85 -4.46
CA GLU A 19 26.27 10.28 -4.78
C GLU A 19 25.88 10.62 -6.23
N GLU A 20 25.69 9.62 -7.09
CA GLU A 20 25.28 9.81 -8.50
C GLU A 20 23.76 9.95 -8.68
N ILE A 21 22.95 9.74 -7.63
CA ILE A 21 21.49 9.91 -7.71
C ILE A 21 21.15 11.32 -7.24
N GLU A 22 21.27 12.27 -8.16
CA GLU A 22 20.68 13.60 -7.98
C GLU A 22 19.15 13.42 -7.81
N PHE A 23 18.59 13.90 -6.70
CA PHE A 23 17.14 13.93 -6.39
C PHE A 23 16.52 12.63 -5.87
N LEU A 24 17.04 12.11 -4.76
CA LEU A 24 16.33 11.16 -3.90
C LEU A 24 15.40 11.92 -2.94
N LEU A 25 14.09 11.70 -3.08
CA LEU A 25 13.09 12.22 -2.15
C LEU A 25 12.89 11.21 -1.01
N ASP A 26 12.75 11.66 0.23
CA ASP A 26 12.44 10.77 1.35
C ASP A 26 11.03 10.17 1.20
N TYR A 27 10.07 11.00 0.76
CA TYR A 27 8.72 10.58 0.36
C TYR A 27 8.11 11.55 -0.65
N VAL A 28 6.99 11.16 -1.25
CA VAL A 28 6.16 12.00 -2.13
C VAL A 28 4.71 11.87 -1.73
N THR A 29 4.00 13.00 -1.61
CA THR A 29 2.55 13.00 -1.45
C THR A 29 1.84 13.23 -2.79
N VAL A 30 0.78 12.48 -3.06
CA VAL A 30 -0.01 12.59 -4.29
C VAL A 30 -1.49 12.60 -3.94
N ASP A 31 -2.23 13.55 -4.52
CA ASP A 31 -3.68 13.63 -4.37
C ASP A 31 -4.36 13.19 -5.68
N ILE A 32 -5.23 12.19 -5.59
CA ILE A 32 -5.98 11.66 -6.74
C ILE A 32 -7.42 11.43 -6.31
N ASN A 33 -8.39 12.02 -7.02
CA ASN A 33 -9.82 11.82 -6.79
C ASN A 33 -10.24 11.91 -5.31
N ASN A 34 -9.79 12.96 -4.62
CA ASN A 34 -10.02 13.23 -3.19
C ASN A 34 -9.45 12.17 -2.22
N ARG A 35 -8.48 11.37 -2.66
CA ARG A 35 -7.67 10.51 -1.80
C ARG A 35 -6.23 10.99 -1.74
N HIS A 36 -5.67 10.91 -0.54
CA HIS A 36 -4.31 11.31 -0.23
C HIS A 36 -3.43 10.07 -0.16
N PHE A 37 -2.33 10.08 -0.90
CA PHE A 37 -1.34 9.01 -0.91
C PHE A 37 0.03 9.51 -0.46
N CYS A 38 0.67 8.78 0.44
CA CYS A 38 2.07 8.98 0.80
C CYS A 38 2.88 7.83 0.20
N LEU A 39 3.76 8.15 -0.76
CA LEU A 39 4.69 7.19 -1.34
C LEU A 39 6.01 7.32 -0.57
N VAL A 40 6.43 6.25 0.09
CA VAL A 40 7.64 6.19 0.93
C VAL A 40 8.29 4.82 0.77
N HIS A 41 9.61 4.69 0.95
CA HIS A 41 10.23 3.36 0.85
C HIS A 41 9.85 2.47 2.03
N ASN A 42 10.22 2.88 3.24
CA ASN A 42 9.88 2.20 4.48
C ASN A 42 8.62 2.83 5.07
N PRO A 43 7.54 2.08 5.34
CA PRO A 43 6.31 2.64 5.90
C PRO A 43 6.50 3.29 7.28
N ALA A 44 7.57 2.94 8.01
CA ALA A 44 7.91 3.58 9.29
C ALA A 44 8.41 5.03 9.13
N ASP A 45 8.83 5.44 7.92
CA ASP A 45 9.31 6.79 7.62
C ASP A 45 8.20 7.71 7.09
N ALA A 46 6.96 7.20 6.98
CA ALA A 46 5.81 8.03 6.66
C ALA A 46 5.56 9.08 7.75
N PRO A 47 5.00 10.26 7.42
CA PRO A 47 4.62 11.24 8.45
C PRO A 47 3.63 10.63 9.45
N GLU A 48 3.91 10.77 10.76
CA GLU A 48 3.13 10.10 11.83
C GLU A 48 1.62 10.38 11.76
N ASP A 49 1.23 11.60 11.38
CA ASP A 49 -0.17 12.03 11.29
C ASP A 49 -0.71 12.07 9.85
N PHE A 50 -0.13 11.28 8.93
CA PHE A 50 -0.60 11.25 7.55
C PHE A 50 -2.01 10.65 7.45
N ASP A 51 -3.00 11.48 7.12
CA ASP A 51 -4.39 11.03 6.90
C ASP A 51 -4.59 10.61 5.43
N GLY A 52 -4.34 9.33 5.16
CA GLY A 52 -4.48 8.77 3.81
C GLY A 52 -3.98 7.34 3.71
N TRP A 53 -3.62 6.94 2.50
CA TRP A 53 -3.04 5.62 2.21
C TRP A 53 -1.53 5.72 2.02
N ILE A 54 -0.77 4.83 2.66
CA ILE A 54 0.68 4.75 2.50
C ILE A 54 1.00 3.69 1.44
N ILE A 55 1.67 4.09 0.37
CA ILE A 55 2.21 3.20 -0.65
C ILE A 55 3.69 3.01 -0.34
N HIS A 56 4.10 1.77 -0.06
CA HIS A 56 5.46 1.50 0.40
C HIS A 56 6.09 0.26 -0.22
N ALA A 57 7.40 0.15 -0.05
CA ALA A 57 8.17 -1.04 -0.36
C ALA A 57 8.90 -1.52 0.90
N HIS A 58 10.23 -1.67 0.83
CA HIS A 58 11.13 -2.08 1.92
C HIS A 58 11.03 -3.55 2.35
N SER A 59 9.84 -4.15 2.35
CA SER A 59 9.65 -5.54 2.78
C SER A 59 10.05 -6.53 1.68
N TYR A 60 11.32 -6.96 1.67
CA TYR A 60 11.86 -8.03 0.80
C TYR A 60 11.40 -9.45 1.19
N SER A 61 10.43 -9.56 2.09
CA SER A 61 10.01 -10.85 2.61
C SER A 61 9.01 -11.51 1.65
N HIS A 62 9.23 -12.80 1.36
CA HIS A 62 8.23 -13.64 0.69
C HIS A 62 7.03 -13.96 1.61
N ASP A 63 7.05 -13.49 2.87
CA ASP A 63 5.99 -13.68 3.84
C ASP A 63 4.90 -12.62 3.68
N LEU A 64 4.14 -12.75 2.59
CA LEU A 64 3.00 -11.89 2.26
C LEU A 64 1.85 -12.00 3.28
N GLN A 65 1.90 -12.95 4.23
CA GLN A 65 0.93 -12.97 5.34
C GLN A 65 1.21 -11.84 6.33
N LYS A 66 2.48 -11.50 6.55
CA LYS A 66 2.88 -10.39 7.43
C LYS A 66 2.93 -9.04 6.71
N HIS A 67 3.25 -9.07 5.42
CA HIS A 67 3.40 -7.89 4.59
C HIS A 67 2.50 -8.00 3.35
N PRO A 68 1.17 -8.02 3.54
CA PRO A 68 0.24 -8.22 2.44
C PRO A 68 0.33 -7.05 1.44
N PHE A 69 -0.08 -7.33 0.20
CA PHE A 69 -0.21 -6.29 -0.82
C PHE A 69 -1.10 -5.13 -0.36
N VAL A 70 -2.14 -5.41 0.44
CA VAL A 70 -3.05 -4.42 1.03
C VAL A 70 -3.23 -4.71 2.51
N ASP A 71 -2.87 -3.75 3.36
CA ASP A 71 -3.20 -3.74 4.78
C ASP A 71 -4.27 -2.68 5.02
N ARG A 72 -5.50 -3.12 5.27
CA ARG A 72 -6.66 -2.24 5.43
C ARG A 72 -6.69 -1.54 6.78
N GLU A 73 -6.19 -2.20 7.81
CA GLU A 73 -6.16 -1.66 9.18
C GLU A 73 -5.15 -0.52 9.26
N ARG A 74 -3.98 -0.71 8.64
CA ARG A 74 -2.91 0.30 8.57
C ARG A 74 -3.04 1.26 7.39
N LYS A 75 -4.02 1.05 6.50
CA LYS A 75 -4.19 1.76 5.22
C LYS A 75 -2.90 1.80 4.40
N THR A 76 -2.25 0.65 4.24
CA THR A 76 -1.03 0.54 3.45
C THR A 76 -1.18 -0.33 2.22
N ILE A 77 -0.39 -0.03 1.19
CA ILE A 77 -0.26 -0.82 -0.03
C ILE A 77 1.22 -1.14 -0.22
N ASN A 78 1.56 -2.42 -0.12
CA ASN A 78 2.92 -2.90 -0.30
C ASN A 78 3.18 -3.16 -1.79
N ILE A 79 4.01 -2.33 -2.42
CA ILE A 79 4.43 -2.48 -3.82
C ILE A 79 5.80 -3.14 -3.97
N SER A 80 6.25 -3.93 -2.99
CA SER A 80 7.46 -4.76 -3.13
C SER A 80 7.31 -5.72 -4.32
N LEU A 81 8.46 -6.12 -4.89
CA LEU A 81 8.48 -6.93 -6.11
C LEU A 81 7.69 -8.23 -5.96
N GLU A 82 7.80 -8.87 -4.79
CA GLU A 82 7.09 -10.10 -4.46
C GLU A 82 5.58 -9.85 -4.35
N ALA A 83 5.16 -8.73 -3.77
CA ALA A 83 3.75 -8.39 -3.59
C ALA A 83 3.05 -8.04 -4.91
N THR A 84 3.80 -7.49 -5.88
CA THR A 84 3.25 -7.13 -7.19
C THR A 84 3.50 -8.17 -8.28
N GLU A 85 4.14 -9.30 -7.97
CA GLU A 85 4.58 -10.28 -8.96
C GLU A 85 5.47 -9.67 -10.06
N TYR A 86 6.38 -8.79 -9.65
CA TYR A 86 7.40 -8.14 -10.50
C TYR A 86 6.83 -7.28 -11.64
N ARG A 87 5.60 -6.77 -11.49
CA ARG A 87 5.02 -5.77 -12.40
C ARG A 87 4.82 -4.41 -11.73
N PRO A 88 4.89 -3.30 -12.50
CA PRO A 88 4.47 -2.00 -12.01
C PRO A 88 2.96 -2.00 -11.73
N VAL A 89 2.55 -1.24 -10.72
CA VAL A 89 1.15 -1.01 -10.37
C VAL A 89 0.78 0.42 -10.75
N SER A 90 -0.29 0.58 -11.53
CA SER A 90 -0.76 1.90 -11.94
C SER A 90 -1.59 2.57 -10.85
N PHE A 91 -1.64 3.90 -10.81
CA PHE A 91 -2.53 4.62 -9.89
C PHE A 91 -4.01 4.23 -10.09
N THR A 92 -4.46 3.99 -11.32
CA THR A 92 -5.84 3.52 -11.56
C THR A 92 -6.13 2.20 -10.86
N GLU A 93 -5.16 1.28 -10.83
CA GLU A 93 -5.29 0.01 -10.11
C GLU A 93 -5.31 0.24 -8.60
N ILE A 94 -4.39 1.07 -8.08
CA ILE A 94 -4.33 1.49 -6.68
C ILE A 94 -5.67 2.09 -6.23
N GLU A 95 -6.26 2.98 -7.01
CA GLU A 95 -7.55 3.59 -6.70
C GLU A 95 -8.69 2.57 -6.63
N GLY A 96 -8.69 1.57 -7.53
CA GLY A 96 -9.65 0.47 -7.51
C GLY A 96 -9.51 -0.38 -6.24
N ILE A 97 -8.28 -0.71 -5.87
CA ILE A 97 -7.95 -1.45 -4.65
C ILE A 97 -8.41 -0.69 -3.41
N VAL A 98 -8.06 0.59 -3.30
CA VAL A 98 -8.46 1.44 -2.16
C VAL A 98 -9.97 1.56 -2.08
N SER A 99 -10.64 1.79 -3.20
CA SER A 99 -12.11 1.88 -3.23
C SER A 99 -12.77 0.59 -2.71
N TRP A 100 -12.25 -0.57 -3.12
CA TRP A 100 -12.70 -1.86 -2.60
C TRP A 100 -12.39 -2.03 -1.10
N ALA A 101 -11.19 -1.66 -0.67
CA ALA A 101 -10.76 -1.80 0.72
C ALA A 101 -11.62 -0.95 1.68
N GLU A 102 -12.00 0.26 1.25
CA GLU A 102 -12.84 1.19 2.00
C GLU A 102 -14.32 0.79 1.97
N SER A 103 -14.82 0.21 0.86
CA SER A 103 -16.25 -0.12 0.73
C SER A 103 -16.71 -1.18 1.74
N ILE A 104 -15.83 -2.11 2.11
CA ILE A 104 -16.15 -3.17 3.08
C ILE A 104 -16.45 -2.60 4.48
N TYR A 105 -15.98 -1.40 4.83
CA TYR A 105 -16.33 -0.73 6.09
C TYR A 105 -17.54 0.21 5.98
N SER A 106 -18.06 0.42 4.76
CA SER A 106 -19.13 1.39 4.50
C SER A 106 -20.54 0.78 4.54
N GLU A 107 -20.68 -0.54 4.46
CA GLU A 107 -21.94 -1.22 4.75
C GLU A 107 -21.96 -1.68 6.22
N PRO A 108 -22.96 -1.31 7.04
CA PRO A 108 -23.12 -1.91 8.36
C PRO A 108 -23.27 -3.41 8.19
N ASP A 109 -22.42 -4.15 8.89
CA ASP A 109 -22.23 -5.59 8.81
C ASP A 109 -23.46 -6.36 9.33
N TYR A 110 -24.60 -6.29 8.61
CA TYR A 110 -25.82 -7.03 8.93
C TYR A 110 -25.68 -8.56 8.75
N LEU A 111 -24.53 -9.03 8.25
CA LEU A 111 -24.27 -10.45 7.96
C LEU A 111 -23.28 -11.12 8.93
N ALA A 112 -22.79 -10.40 9.94
CA ALA A 112 -21.94 -10.97 11.00
C ALA A 112 -22.73 -11.56 12.19
N THR A 113 -24.06 -11.67 12.10
CA THR A 113 -24.87 -12.47 13.03
C THR A 113 -25.28 -13.79 12.39
N TYR A 114 -24.32 -14.68 12.16
CA TYR A 114 -24.65 -16.10 12.09
C TYR A 114 -24.84 -16.58 13.53
N GLU A 115 -26.11 -16.68 13.95
CA GLU A 115 -26.47 -17.48 15.12
C GLU A 115 -25.93 -18.89 14.90
N ILE A 116 -25.05 -19.35 15.80
CA ILE A 116 -24.71 -20.77 15.89
C ILE A 116 -25.99 -21.46 16.38
N PRO A 117 -26.63 -22.36 15.61
CA PRO A 117 -27.70 -23.16 16.16
C PRO A 117 -27.10 -24.02 17.27
N GLU A 118 -27.62 -23.89 18.50
CA GLU A 118 -27.30 -24.81 19.58
C GLU A 118 -27.55 -26.23 19.07
N ILE A 119 -26.47 -27.00 18.95
CA ILE A 119 -26.56 -28.44 18.71
C ILE A 119 -27.27 -29.02 19.92
N ILE A 120 -28.50 -29.48 19.69
CA ILE A 120 -29.33 -30.23 20.63
C ILE A 120 -28.48 -31.39 21.16
N GLN A 121 -28.20 -31.38 22.46
CA GLN A 121 -27.70 -32.53 23.20
C GLN A 121 -28.90 -33.41 23.57
N ASP A 122 -28.96 -34.60 23.00
CA ASP A 122 -29.69 -35.76 23.56
C ASP A 122 -28.67 -36.82 23.99
#